data_AF-A0A4Y2GI26-F1
#
_entry.id   AF-A0A4Y2GI26-F1
#
_cell.length_a   1.000
_cell.length_b   1.000
_cell.length_c   1.000
_cell.angle_alpha   90.00
_cell.angle_beta   90.00
_cell.angle_gamma   90.00
#
_symmetry.space_group_name_H-M   'P 1'
#
loop_
_entity.id
_entity.type
_entity.pdbx_description
1 polymer ?
#
loop_
_entity_poly.entity_id
_entity_poly.type
_entity_poly.pdbx_seq_one_letter_code
_entity_poly.pdbx_strand_id
1 'polypeptide(L)'
;MPFKPEIEKISLGDSYQMTFKRLDNLRNPTMKFLYLEFLREYKNLNHMEEITNCNHSNDGYFLPHQGVLRASSITTKLRVVFDASAKTTTRYSLNDLLCAGGVLH
;
A
#
# COMPACT_ATOMS: atom_id res chain seq x y z
N MET A 1 4.24 -10.82 -8.92
CA MET A 1 3.23 -11.27 -9.90
C MET A 1 3.49 -10.54 -11.20
N PRO A 2 3.42 -11.20 -12.36
CA PRO A 2 3.62 -10.53 -13.64
C PRO A 2 2.44 -9.59 -13.94
N PHE A 3 2.70 -8.55 -14.73
CA PHE A 3 1.65 -7.73 -15.34
C PHE A 3 0.92 -8.52 -16.42
N LYS A 4 -0.36 -8.22 -16.63
CA LYS A 4 -1.14 -8.78 -17.74
C LYS A 4 -0.58 -8.26 -19.07
N PRO A 5 -0.30 -9.12 -20.06
CA PRO A 5 0.30 -8.72 -21.33
C PRO A 5 -0.52 -7.67 -22.10
N GLU A 6 -1.85 -7.74 -21.96
CA GLU A 6 -2.81 -6.85 -22.63
C GLU A 6 -2.81 -5.41 -22.06
N ILE A 7 -2.17 -5.23 -20.90
CA ILE A 7 -2.30 -4.05 -20.04
C ILE A 7 -0.94 -3.36 -19.78
N GLU A 8 0.17 -3.89 -20.30
CA GLU A 8 1.53 -3.29 -20.12
C GLU A 8 1.64 -1.81 -20.53
N LYS A 9 0.71 -1.31 -21.35
CA LYS A 9 0.66 0.10 -21.78
C LYS A 9 -0.31 0.99 -20.98
N ILE A 10 -1.07 0.43 -20.05
CA ILE A 10 -2.04 1.19 -19.24
C ILE A 10 -1.32 1.79 -18.04
N SER A 11 -1.28 3.13 -18.02
CA SER A 11 -0.83 3.87 -16.84
C SER A 11 -1.92 3.85 -15.75
N LEU A 12 -1.51 3.58 -14.51
CA LEU A 12 -2.38 3.74 -13.35
C LEU A 12 -2.71 5.21 -13.07
N GLY A 13 -2.01 6.19 -13.65
CA GLY A 13 -2.25 7.61 -13.33
C GLY A 13 -2.00 7.92 -11.85
N ASP A 14 -2.63 8.98 -11.34
CA ASP A 14 -2.38 9.46 -9.97
C ASP A 14 -3.11 8.60 -8.93
N SER A 15 -2.36 8.11 -7.95
CA SER A 15 -2.89 7.47 -6.74
C SER A 15 -2.46 8.18 -5.45
N TYR A 16 -1.62 9.22 -5.55
CA TYR A 16 -1.03 9.90 -4.40
C TYR A 16 -2.10 10.57 -3.53
N GLN A 17 -3.00 11.33 -4.15
CA GLN A 17 -3.99 12.12 -3.41
C GLN A 17 -4.92 11.25 -2.56
N MET A 18 -5.31 10.08 -3.06
CA MET A 18 -6.17 9.17 -2.29
C MET A 18 -5.40 8.51 -1.14
N THR A 19 -4.14 8.10 -1.40
CA THR A 19 -3.29 7.43 -0.42
C THR A 19 -2.97 8.39 0.72
N PHE A 20 -2.65 9.64 0.41
CA PHE A 20 -2.40 10.69 1.39
C PHE A 20 -3.63 10.93 2.28
N LYS A 21 -4.84 11.02 1.71
CA LYS A 21 -6.07 11.16 2.49
C LYS A 21 -6.31 9.99 3.46
N ARG A 22 -6.01 8.75 3.05
CA ARG A 22 -6.14 7.59 3.94
C ARG A 22 -5.07 7.58 5.03
N LEU A 23 -3.85 8.00 4.71
CA LEU A 23 -2.79 8.18 5.70
C LEU A 23 -3.15 9.28 6.72
N ASP A 24 -3.71 10.40 6.27
CA ASP A 24 -4.11 11.52 7.12
C ASP A 24 -5.22 11.14 8.11
N ASN A 25 -5.97 10.06 7.88
CA ASN A 25 -6.93 9.53 8.86
C ASN A 25 -6.27 8.83 10.07
N LEU A 26 -4.93 8.66 10.09
CA LEU A 26 -4.17 8.16 11.24
C LEU A 26 -3.94 9.23 12.34
N ARG A 27 -4.93 10.11 12.58
CA ARG A 27 -4.80 11.25 13.51
C ARG A 27 -4.76 10.85 14.99
N ASN A 28 -5.09 9.61 15.32
CA ASN A 28 -5.06 9.12 16.69
C ASN A 28 -3.59 8.89 17.14
N PRO A 29 -3.13 9.48 18.27
CA PRO A 29 -1.75 9.33 18.74
C PRO A 29 -1.31 7.89 18.96
N THR A 30 -2.18 7.04 19.50
CA THR A 30 -1.91 5.61 19.71
C THR A 30 -1.76 4.87 18.38
N MET A 31 -2.62 5.19 17.40
CA MET A 31 -2.51 4.63 16.05
C MET A 31 -1.20 5.03 15.39
N LYS A 32 -0.83 6.32 15.48
CA LYS A 32 0.43 6.83 14.93
C LYS A 32 1.64 6.13 15.54
N PHE A 33 1.67 5.95 16.86
CA PHE A 33 2.75 5.24 17.54
C PHE A 33 2.88 3.79 17.03
N LEU A 34 1.78 3.04 17.03
CA LEU A 34 1.80 1.64 16.57
C LEU A 34 2.15 1.52 15.07
N TYR A 35 1.73 2.49 14.27
CA TYR A 35 2.05 2.53 12.84
C TYR A 35 3.54 2.78 12.60
N LEU A 36 4.16 3.68 13.37
CA LEU A 36 5.61 3.91 13.31
C LEU A 36 6.41 2.68 13.72
N GLU A 37 5.98 1.98 14.78
CA GLU A 37 6.62 0.71 15.18
C GLU A 37 6.52 -0.35 14.08
N PHE A 38 5.35 -0.48 13.44
CA PHE A 38 5.18 -1.36 12.28
C PHE A 38 6.14 -0.98 11.14
N LEU A 39 6.24 0.30 10.77
CA LEU A 39 7.14 0.73 9.70
C LEU A 39 8.61 0.42 10.04
N ARG A 40 9.05 0.66 11.28
CA ARG A 40 10.42 0.32 11.71
C ARG A 40 10.71 -1.16 11.57
N GLU A 41 9.80 -2.02 12.05
CA GLU A 41 9.92 -3.47 11.91
C GLU A 41 9.96 -3.88 10.44
N TYR A 42 9.04 -3.36 9.62
CA TYR A 42 8.95 -3.64 8.20
C TYR A 42 10.23 -3.26 7.43
N LYS A 43 10.88 -2.14 7.81
CA LYS A 43 12.20 -1.75 7.28
C LYS A 43 13.32 -2.67 7.78
N ASN A 44 13.33 -3.01 9.08
CA ASN A 44 14.35 -3.89 9.66
C ASN A 44 14.30 -5.32 9.09
N LEU A 45 13.13 -5.77 8.68
CA LEU A 45 12.93 -7.03 7.96
C LEU A 45 13.28 -6.94 6.46
N ASN A 46 13.79 -5.79 5.99
CA ASN A 46 14.09 -5.50 4.59
C ASN A 46 12.85 -5.64 3.66
N HIS A 47 11.65 -5.39 4.18
CA HIS A 47 10.43 -5.39 3.37
C HIS A 47 10.10 -4.01 2.77
N MET A 48 10.79 -2.96 3.20
CA MET A 48 10.70 -1.62 2.60
C MET A 48 12.02 -0.87 2.69
N GLU A 49 12.17 0.11 1.80
CA GLU A 49 13.25 1.10 1.82
C GLU A 49 12.67 2.52 1.80
N GLU A 50 13.49 3.47 2.21
CA GLU A 50 13.11 4.88 2.24
C GLU A 50 13.54 5.55 0.95
N ILE A 51 12.59 6.16 0.24
CA ILE A 51 12.85 6.90 -1.00
C ILE A 51 13.19 8.35 -0.62
N THR A 52 14.44 8.76 -0.87
CA THR A 52 14.95 10.11 -0.51
C THR A 52 14.64 11.18 -1.56
N ASN A 53 14.48 10.79 -2.83
CA ASN A 53 14.17 11.69 -3.95
C ASN A 53 12.89 11.22 -4.66
N CYS A 54 11.72 11.63 -4.15
CA CYS A 54 10.44 11.29 -4.78
C CYS A 54 9.89 12.45 -5.62
N ASN A 55 9.74 12.24 -6.91
CA ASN A 55 8.87 13.02 -7.78
C ASN A 55 7.50 12.31 -7.81
N HIS A 56 6.55 12.84 -7.03
CA HIS A 56 5.21 12.27 -6.83
C HIS A 56 4.45 11.91 -8.13
N SER A 57 4.83 12.50 -9.26
CA SER A 57 4.17 12.33 -10.56
C SER A 57 4.73 11.21 -11.44
N ASN A 58 5.95 10.69 -11.21
CA ASN A 58 6.61 9.75 -12.16
C ASN A 58 7.22 8.49 -11.55
N ASP A 59 7.32 8.37 -10.22
CA ASP A 59 8.15 7.33 -9.60
C ASP A 59 7.38 6.08 -9.15
N GLY A 60 6.13 5.91 -9.60
CA GLY A 60 5.37 4.68 -9.44
C GLY A 60 3.96 4.85 -8.89
N TYR A 61 3.47 3.80 -8.22
CA TYR A 61 2.11 3.71 -7.70
C TYR A 61 2.11 3.79 -6.18
N PHE A 62 1.45 4.80 -5.61
CA PHE A 62 1.21 4.89 -4.18
C PHE A 62 0.07 3.95 -3.80
N LEU A 63 0.40 2.87 -3.11
CA LEU A 63 -0.55 1.87 -2.65
C LEU A 63 -1.31 2.38 -1.41
N PRO A 64 -2.63 2.59 -1.49
CA PRO A 64 -3.38 3.02 -0.31
C PRO A 64 -3.29 1.97 0.79
N HIS A 65 -3.11 2.42 2.03
CA HIS A 65 -2.99 1.51 3.17
C HIS A 65 -3.75 2.01 4.39
N GLN A 66 -4.16 1.09 5.26
CA GLN A 66 -4.90 1.40 6.49
C GLN A 66 -4.41 0.54 7.64
N GLY A 67 -4.19 1.17 8.80
CA GLY A 67 -3.95 0.46 10.05
C GLY A 67 -5.26 -0.04 10.67
N VAL A 68 -5.31 -1.33 11.00
CA VAL A 68 -6.44 -2.00 11.68
C VAL A 68 -5.97 -2.50 13.04
N LEU A 69 -6.57 -2.00 14.12
CA LEU A 69 -6.29 -2.50 15.46
C LEU A 69 -6.94 -3.85 15.67
N ARG A 70 -6.16 -4.78 16.22
CA ARG A 70 -6.63 -6.05 16.72
C ARG A 70 -6.16 -6.19 18.15
N ALA A 71 -6.95 -5.63 19.08
CA ALA A 71 -6.62 -5.64 20.50
C ALA A 71 -6.45 -7.06 21.08
N SER A 72 -7.11 -8.06 20.49
CA SER A 72 -7.03 -9.48 20.84
C SER A 72 -5.89 -10.25 20.16
N SER A 73 -5.08 -9.60 19.32
CA SER A 73 -3.97 -10.23 18.62
C SER A 73 -2.80 -10.48 19.57
N ILE A 74 -2.28 -11.71 19.58
CA ILE A 74 -1.21 -12.17 20.48
C ILE A 74 0.15 -11.63 20.03
N THR A 75 0.37 -11.49 18.73
CA THR A 75 1.68 -11.09 18.16
C THR A 75 1.79 -9.58 18.00
N THR A 76 0.89 -8.97 17.22
CA THR A 76 0.91 -7.51 16.96
C THR A 76 -0.46 -6.88 17.16
N LYS A 77 -0.53 -5.77 17.90
CA LYS A 77 -1.78 -5.03 18.16
C LYS A 77 -2.30 -4.26 16.95
N LEU A 78 -1.44 -4.01 15.96
CA LEU A 78 -1.76 -3.32 14.71
C LEU A 78 -1.41 -4.22 13.51
N ARG A 79 -2.30 -4.26 12.52
CA ARG A 79 -2.00 -4.78 11.18
C ARG A 79 -2.18 -3.67 10.16
N VAL A 80 -1.20 -3.51 9.27
CA VAL A 80 -1.33 -2.60 8.12
C VAL A 80 -1.84 -3.41 6.93
N VAL A 81 -2.96 -2.98 6.36
CA VAL A 81 -3.59 -3.58 5.19
C VAL A 81 -3.34 -2.68 3.99
N PHE A 82 -2.76 -3.23 2.94
CA PHE A 82 -2.56 -2.57 1.67
C PHE A 82 -3.74 -2.87 0.72
N ASP A 83 -4.32 -1.83 0.13
CA ASP A 83 -5.47 -1.91 -0.75
C ASP A 83 -5.06 -1.73 -2.21
N ALA A 84 -4.67 -2.83 -2.85
CA ALA A 84 -4.34 -2.87 -4.27
C ALA A 84 -5.59 -2.86 -5.19
N SER A 85 -6.79 -2.85 -4.63
CA SER A 85 -8.06 -2.79 -5.37
C SER A 85 -8.58 -1.36 -5.55
N ALA A 86 -7.95 -0.39 -4.89
CA ALA A 86 -8.31 1.02 -5.00
C ALA A 86 -8.05 1.54 -6.42
N LYS A 87 -9.12 2.03 -7.05
CA LYS A 87 -9.08 2.60 -8.39
C LYS A 87 -8.49 4.00 -8.39
N THR A 88 -7.63 4.25 -9.36
CA THR A 88 -6.95 5.54 -9.59
C THR A 88 -7.75 6.47 -10.49
N THR A 89 -7.13 7.59 -10.88
CA THR A 89 -7.71 8.52 -11.87
C THR A 89 -8.01 7.87 -13.23
N THR A 90 -7.34 6.76 -13.59
CA THR A 90 -7.62 6.01 -14.82
C THR A 90 -8.71 4.94 -14.65
N ARG A 91 -9.30 4.84 -13.44
CA ARG A 91 -10.33 3.86 -13.05
C ARG A 91 -9.86 2.40 -12.99
N TYR A 92 -8.56 2.16 -13.15
CA TYR A 92 -7.93 0.87 -12.92
C TYR A 92 -7.31 0.82 -11.53
N SER A 93 -7.23 -0.39 -10.97
CA SER A 93 -6.51 -0.69 -9.73
C SER A 93 -5.29 -1.55 -10.02
N LEU A 94 -4.31 -1.61 -9.11
CA LEU A 94 -3.13 -2.45 -9.31
C LEU A 94 -3.51 -3.92 -9.54
N ASN A 95 -4.52 -4.42 -8.85
CA ASN A 95 -5.04 -5.78 -9.07
C ASN A 95 -5.63 -6.00 -10.47
N ASP A 96 -6.17 -4.96 -11.11
CA ASP A 96 -6.66 -5.08 -12.50
C ASP A 96 -5.50 -5.31 -13.47
N LEU A 97 -4.33 -4.75 -13.18
CA LEU A 97 -3.12 -4.82 -14.02
C LEU A 97 -2.30 -6.10 -13.80
N LEU A 98 -2.37 -6.70 -12.62
CA LEU A 98 -1.58 -7.89 -12.26
C LEU A 98 -2.29 -9.19 -12.65
N CYS A 99 -1.53 -10.18 -13.11
CA CYS A 99 -2.03 -11.54 -13.30
C CYS A 99 -2.43 -12.13 -11.94
N ALA A 100 -3.52 -12.90 -11.93
CA ALA A 100 -3.86 -13.72 -10.77
C ALA A 100 -2.69 -14.67 -10.46
N GLY A 101 -2.38 -14.84 -9.17
CA GLY A 101 -1.47 -15.89 -8.73
C GLY A 101 -2.03 -17.27 -9.09
N GLY A 102 -1.14 -18.24 -9.31
CA GLY A 102 -1.55 -19.64 -9.44
C GLY A 102 -2.28 -20.10 -8.19
N VAL A 103 -3.36 -20.87 -8.36
CA VAL A 103 -4.01 -21.56 -7.25
C VAL A 103 -3.12 -22.73 -6.86
N LEU A 104 -2.69 -22.79 -5.61
CA LEU A 104 -2.04 -23.99 -5.08
C LEU A 104 -3.12 -25.10 -5.05
N HIS A 105 -2.94 -26.12 -5.88
CA HIS A 105 -3.71 -27.36 -5.86
C HIS A 105 -3.08 -28.35 -4.88
#